data_AF-A0A3R6FPG0-F1
#
_entry.id   AF-A0A3R6FPG0-F1
#
_cell.length_a   1.000
_cell.length_b   1.000
_cell.length_c   1.000
_cell.angle_alpha   90.00
_cell.angle_beta   90.00
_cell.angle_gamma   90.00
#
_symmetry.space_group_name_H-M   'P 1'
#
loop_
_entity.id
_entity.type
_entity.pdbx_description
1 polymer ?
#
loop_
_entity_poly.entity_id
_entity_poly.type
_entity_poly.pdbx_seq_one_letter_code
_entity_poly.pdbx_strand_id
1 'polypeptide(L)'
;MFLNKAIKEYLIETDYDTLQREINSDDWGNMFKNRRYLFAQVSEYYDADFDYSTVVKISQLPGVNLLEGPELEKKFLKMHRDSPEKYYSEIKKLIEQKKVLVNLKEFIDQNYHLHKRREIFMDIARLYEEKHYQSFVALGLLQLEGLFFDICSIRYDDKENAGSLVEKAEKALSNKSEISYMRYYPYFAFDVPVKRNEIAHTGFIKARNLEQIANELLLDLNAVARMAKMESDGKFRIFIMIYNALLTVDFSDEKEINRKLIFELVSNRNISSNSFWDVLKNPKQFKEEIEFYKQDDIQEGYVDLPTVVKTISDMVYQLPFWCEMVNTLNTYDKNDEVNQFLLNMAKNYVKVLDKDCKNKCIEILTALK
;
A
#
# COMPACT_ATOMS: atom_id res chain seq x y z
N MET A 1 -9.71 -22.86 32.09
CA MET A 1 -10.38 -21.88 32.98
C MET A 1 -11.51 -21.15 32.23
N PHE A 2 -12.43 -21.89 31.59
CA PHE A 2 -13.58 -21.31 30.87
C PHE A 2 -14.61 -20.75 31.86
N LEU A 3 -14.80 -21.46 32.97
CA LEU A 3 -15.78 -21.12 34.02
C LEU A 3 -15.50 -19.79 34.77
N ASN A 4 -14.26 -19.30 34.81
CA ASN A 4 -13.92 -18.10 35.61
C ASN A 4 -13.64 -16.82 34.80
N LYS A 5 -13.52 -16.90 33.46
CA LYS A 5 -13.27 -15.71 32.62
C LYS A 5 -14.24 -15.56 31.45
N ALA A 6 -14.71 -16.66 30.84
CA ALA A 6 -15.52 -16.61 29.63
C ALA A 6 -17.04 -16.73 29.88
N ILE A 7 -17.49 -17.17 31.07
CA ILE A 7 -18.92 -17.30 31.40
C ILE A 7 -19.65 -15.97 31.29
N LYS A 8 -19.05 -14.88 31.79
CA LYS A 8 -19.71 -13.57 31.76
C LYS A 8 -19.94 -13.09 30.33
N GLU A 9 -18.96 -13.29 29.46
CA GLU A 9 -19.05 -12.93 28.03
C GLU A 9 -20.04 -13.84 27.29
N TYR A 10 -20.07 -15.14 27.60
CA TYR A 10 -21.01 -16.11 27.05
C TYR A 10 -22.47 -15.87 27.49
N LEU A 11 -22.69 -15.53 28.76
CA LEU A 11 -24.03 -15.20 29.30
C LEU A 11 -24.53 -13.86 28.75
N ILE A 12 -23.64 -12.87 28.61
CA ILE A 12 -23.92 -11.65 27.86
C ILE A 12 -24.34 -12.02 26.45
N GLU A 13 -23.62 -12.88 25.74
CA GLU A 13 -23.93 -13.29 24.36
C GLU A 13 -25.26 -14.06 24.21
N THR A 14 -25.64 -14.87 25.20
CA THR A 14 -26.91 -15.64 25.18
C THR A 14 -28.13 -14.82 25.60
N ASP A 15 -27.96 -13.82 26.45
CA ASP A 15 -29.01 -12.85 26.81
C ASP A 15 -28.98 -11.58 25.92
N TYR A 16 -28.03 -11.45 24.99
CA TYR A 16 -27.87 -10.30 24.10
C TYR A 16 -28.79 -10.42 22.89
N ASP A 17 -29.96 -9.78 22.96
CA ASP A 17 -30.78 -9.52 21.78
C ASP A 17 -30.15 -8.38 20.96
N THR A 18 -29.24 -8.77 20.06
CA THR A 18 -28.55 -7.87 19.13
C THR A 18 -29.48 -7.14 18.16
N LEU A 19 -30.68 -7.67 17.90
CA LEU A 19 -31.69 -7.10 17.02
C LEU A 19 -32.47 -5.99 17.72
N GLN A 20 -32.88 -6.20 18.98
CA GLN A 20 -33.53 -5.18 19.81
C GLN A 20 -32.69 -3.89 19.94
N ARG A 21 -31.38 -4.01 20.15
CA ARG A 21 -30.51 -2.83 20.23
C ARG A 21 -30.26 -2.15 18.89
N GLU A 22 -30.33 -2.89 17.78
CA GLU A 22 -30.25 -2.36 16.42
C GLU A 22 -31.45 -1.46 16.12
N ILE A 23 -32.63 -1.88 16.56
CA ILE A 23 -33.86 -1.09 16.54
C ILE A 23 -33.75 0.16 17.43
N ASN A 24 -33.04 0.07 18.56
CA ASN A 24 -32.92 1.15 19.53
C ASN A 24 -31.75 2.13 19.28
N SER A 25 -30.94 1.93 18.23
CA SER A 25 -29.82 2.79 17.83
C SER A 25 -28.89 3.24 18.98
N ASP A 26 -28.51 2.32 19.86
CA ASP A 26 -27.62 2.62 21.00
C ASP A 26 -26.16 2.82 20.52
N ASP A 27 -25.63 4.03 20.69
CA ASP A 27 -24.25 4.41 20.29
C ASP A 27 -23.18 3.49 20.90
N TRP A 28 -23.41 3.02 22.13
CA TRP A 28 -22.49 2.08 22.80
C TRP A 28 -22.56 0.69 22.18
N GLY A 29 -23.75 0.24 21.79
CA GLY A 29 -23.97 -1.00 21.05
C GLY A 29 -23.29 -1.00 19.69
N ASN A 30 -23.34 0.13 18.97
CA ASN A 30 -22.66 0.32 17.69
C ASN A 30 -21.14 0.29 17.85
N MET A 31 -20.58 0.94 18.89
CA MET A 31 -19.14 0.83 19.19
C MET A 31 -18.69 -0.61 19.49
N PHE A 32 -19.48 -1.38 20.25
CA PHE A 32 -19.16 -2.76 20.56
C PHE A 32 -19.26 -3.68 19.33
N LYS A 33 -20.29 -3.51 18.48
CA LYS A 33 -20.43 -4.23 17.21
C LYS A 33 -19.29 -3.92 16.25
N ASN A 34 -18.98 -2.63 16.07
CA ASN A 34 -17.90 -2.15 15.19
C ASN A 34 -16.51 -2.58 15.67
N ARG A 35 -16.32 -3.08 16.89
CA ARG A 35 -15.04 -3.66 17.31
C ARG A 35 -14.94 -5.17 17.12
N ARG A 36 -16.07 -5.86 16.94
CA ARG A 36 -16.13 -7.33 16.96
C ARG A 36 -16.46 -7.95 15.60
N TYR A 37 -17.27 -7.28 14.78
CA TYR A 37 -17.74 -7.83 13.52
C TYR A 37 -17.35 -6.93 12.35
N LEU A 38 -16.54 -7.46 11.43
CA LEU A 38 -16.19 -6.78 10.19
C LEU A 38 -17.46 -6.42 9.38
N PHE A 39 -18.45 -7.32 9.36
CA PHE A 39 -19.75 -7.06 8.74
C PHE A 39 -20.42 -5.79 9.28
N ALA A 40 -20.36 -5.51 10.58
CA ALA A 40 -20.96 -4.30 11.16
C ALA A 40 -20.21 -3.02 10.77
N GLN A 41 -18.90 -3.12 10.48
CA GLN A 41 -18.09 -1.99 10.04
C GLN A 41 -18.30 -1.64 8.56
N VAL A 42 -18.55 -2.64 7.70
CA VAL A 42 -18.60 -2.49 6.24
C VAL A 42 -19.77 -3.25 5.60
N SER A 43 -20.95 -3.21 6.22
CA SER A 43 -22.15 -3.94 5.74
C SER A 43 -22.55 -3.58 4.31
N GLU A 44 -22.25 -2.35 3.89
CA GLU A 44 -22.51 -1.86 2.52
C GLU A 44 -21.75 -2.69 1.46
N TYR A 45 -20.59 -3.26 1.78
CA TYR A 45 -19.81 -4.12 0.87
C TYR A 45 -20.30 -5.57 0.81
N TYR A 46 -21.43 -5.88 1.45
CA TYR A 46 -22.10 -7.18 1.28
C TYR A 46 -23.36 -7.06 0.42
N ASP A 47 -23.73 -5.84 0.01
CA ASP A 47 -24.80 -5.62 -0.96
C ASP A 47 -24.30 -6.00 -2.37
N ALA A 48 -25.08 -6.84 -3.05
CA ALA A 48 -24.78 -7.31 -4.40
C ALA A 48 -24.85 -6.18 -5.44
N ASP A 49 -25.67 -5.16 -5.17
CA ASP A 49 -25.87 -4.01 -6.06
C ASP A 49 -24.94 -2.83 -5.71
N PHE A 50 -23.97 -3.05 -4.81
CA PHE A 50 -23.04 -2.00 -4.41
C PHE A 50 -22.11 -1.59 -5.57
N ASP A 51 -21.99 -0.28 -5.80
CA ASP A 51 -21.15 0.27 -6.87
C ASP A 51 -19.68 0.39 -6.43
N TYR A 52 -18.97 -0.74 -6.46
CA TYR A 52 -17.53 -0.80 -6.21
C TYR A 52 -16.72 0.02 -7.22
N SER A 53 -17.23 0.16 -8.44
CA SER A 53 -16.55 0.87 -9.52
C SER A 53 -16.30 2.34 -9.16
N THR A 54 -17.35 3.02 -8.67
CA THR A 54 -17.24 4.41 -8.22
C THR A 54 -16.28 4.55 -7.05
N VAL A 55 -16.30 3.61 -6.10
CA VAL A 55 -15.41 3.66 -4.92
C VAL A 55 -13.94 3.57 -5.32
N VAL A 56 -13.58 2.61 -6.19
CA VAL A 56 -12.21 2.44 -6.70
C VAL A 56 -11.69 3.74 -7.32
N LYS A 57 -12.47 4.29 -8.25
CA LYS A 57 -12.11 5.46 -9.07
C LYS A 57 -11.94 6.72 -8.25
N ILE A 58 -12.87 6.99 -7.32
CA ILE A 58 -12.87 8.22 -6.51
C ILE A 58 -11.80 8.18 -5.42
N SER A 59 -11.57 7.00 -4.81
CA SER A 59 -10.61 6.86 -3.72
C SER A 59 -9.16 7.15 -4.11
N GLN A 60 -8.83 6.94 -5.38
CA GLN A 60 -7.48 7.15 -5.91
C GLN A 60 -7.35 8.42 -6.75
N LEU A 61 -8.28 9.38 -6.60
CA LEU A 61 -8.14 10.68 -7.24
C LEU A 61 -6.97 11.49 -6.65
N PRO A 62 -6.24 12.26 -7.49
CA PRO A 62 -5.17 13.13 -7.03
C PRO A 62 -5.66 14.21 -6.06
N GLY A 63 -4.99 14.34 -4.91
CA GLY A 63 -5.28 15.37 -3.91
C GLY A 63 -6.57 15.16 -3.12
N VAL A 64 -7.07 13.93 -3.02
CA VAL A 64 -8.08 13.55 -2.02
C VAL A 64 -7.36 13.09 -0.76
N ASN A 65 -7.64 13.74 0.36
CA ASN A 65 -7.09 13.35 1.66
C ASN A 65 -7.77 12.09 2.19
N LEU A 66 -7.06 11.30 3.01
CA LEU A 66 -7.58 10.10 3.67
C LEU A 66 -8.88 10.36 4.46
N LEU A 67 -9.04 11.55 5.01
CA LEU A 67 -10.22 11.97 5.78
C LEU A 67 -11.41 12.39 4.90
N GLU A 68 -11.14 12.91 3.70
CA GLU A 68 -12.17 13.43 2.78
C GLU A 68 -12.68 12.36 1.80
N GLY A 69 -11.90 11.29 1.60
CA GLY A 69 -12.22 10.19 0.68
C GLY A 69 -13.62 9.60 0.90
N PRO A 70 -13.97 9.14 2.13
CA PRO A 70 -15.26 8.51 2.38
C PRO A 70 -16.46 9.41 2.12
N GLU A 71 -16.35 10.72 2.40
CA GLU A 71 -17.43 11.67 2.12
C GLU A 71 -17.62 11.90 0.62
N LEU A 72 -16.51 12.01 -0.11
CA LEU A 72 -16.51 12.16 -1.56
C LEU A 72 -17.12 10.91 -2.24
N GLU A 73 -16.75 9.72 -1.78
CA GLU A 73 -17.29 8.46 -2.29
C GLU A 73 -18.81 8.39 -2.09
N LYS A 74 -19.31 8.70 -0.89
CA LYS A 74 -20.75 8.73 -0.61
C LYS A 74 -21.48 9.71 -1.51
N LYS A 75 -20.87 10.86 -1.80
CA LYS A 75 -21.44 11.86 -2.73
C LYS A 75 -21.55 11.31 -4.16
N PHE A 76 -20.49 10.67 -4.66
CA PHE A 76 -20.46 10.12 -6.01
C PHE A 76 -21.34 8.88 -6.16
N LEU A 77 -21.44 8.01 -5.14
CA LEU A 77 -22.36 6.88 -5.11
C LEU A 77 -23.82 7.33 -5.22
N LYS A 78 -24.21 8.35 -4.44
CA LYS A 78 -25.55 8.95 -4.56
C LYS A 78 -25.79 9.57 -5.94
N MET A 79 -24.80 10.29 -6.47
CA MET A 79 -24.91 10.91 -7.79
C MET A 79 -25.06 9.88 -8.92
N HIS A 80 -24.34 8.76 -8.84
CA HIS A 80 -24.46 7.68 -9.81
C HIS A 80 -25.87 7.05 -9.78
N ARG A 81 -26.44 6.86 -8.58
CA ARG A 81 -27.81 6.36 -8.40
C ARG A 81 -28.89 7.32 -8.89
N ASP A 82 -28.78 8.60 -8.54
CA ASP A 82 -29.84 9.59 -8.76
C ASP A 82 -29.75 10.27 -10.14
N SER A 83 -28.56 10.38 -10.74
CA SER A 83 -28.33 11.11 -11.99
C SER A 83 -27.04 10.66 -12.71
N PRO A 84 -27.08 9.54 -13.46
CA PRO A 84 -25.91 9.01 -14.17
C PRO A 84 -25.26 10.02 -15.14
N GLU A 85 -26.04 10.85 -15.82
CA GLU A 85 -25.50 11.85 -16.75
C GLU A 85 -24.68 12.93 -16.03
N LYS A 86 -25.13 13.36 -14.84
CA LYS A 86 -24.39 14.32 -14.02
C LYS A 86 -23.09 13.70 -13.51
N TYR A 87 -23.13 12.44 -13.10
CA TYR A 87 -21.95 11.70 -12.68
C TYR A 87 -20.85 11.70 -13.76
N TYR A 88 -21.18 11.32 -15.00
CA TYR A 88 -20.21 11.31 -16.10
C TYR A 88 -19.69 12.70 -16.45
N SER A 89 -20.55 13.72 -16.37
CA SER A 89 -20.13 15.11 -16.60
C SER A 89 -19.14 15.60 -15.54
N GLU A 90 -19.33 15.23 -14.27
CA GLU A 90 -18.43 15.62 -13.19
C GLU A 90 -17.14 14.81 -13.17
N ILE A 91 -17.16 13.53 -13.53
CA ILE A 91 -15.93 12.75 -13.74
C ILE A 91 -15.05 13.41 -14.80
N LYS A 92 -15.63 13.81 -15.93
CA LYS A 92 -14.88 14.47 -16.99
C LYS A 92 -14.22 15.76 -16.50
N LYS A 93 -14.96 16.61 -15.79
CA LYS A 93 -14.41 17.83 -15.17
C LYS A 93 -13.30 17.50 -14.17
N LEU A 94 -13.46 16.47 -13.35
CA LEU A 94 -12.43 16.06 -12.38
C LEU A 94 -11.16 15.58 -13.06
N ILE A 95 -11.25 14.81 -14.14
CA ILE A 95 -10.08 14.35 -14.92
C ILE A 95 -9.26 15.54 -15.41
N GLU A 96 -9.94 16.56 -15.95
CA GLU A 96 -9.31 17.79 -16.45
C GLU A 96 -8.73 18.65 -15.31
N GLN A 97 -9.51 18.91 -14.26
CA GLN A 97 -9.10 19.74 -13.12
C GLN A 97 -7.93 19.14 -12.34
N LYS A 98 -7.97 17.83 -12.10
CA LYS A 98 -6.93 17.10 -11.36
C LYS A 98 -5.77 16.68 -12.25
N LYS A 99 -5.81 16.97 -13.56
CA LYS A 99 -4.79 16.60 -14.55
C LYS A 99 -4.39 15.12 -14.45
N VAL A 100 -5.38 14.23 -14.34
CA VAL A 100 -5.16 12.79 -14.08
C VAL A 100 -4.20 12.17 -15.10
N LEU A 101 -4.32 12.55 -16.37
CA LEU A 101 -3.44 12.04 -17.43
C LEU A 101 -1.98 12.47 -17.26
N VAL A 102 -1.74 13.71 -16.82
CA VAL A 102 -0.38 14.23 -16.57
C VAL A 102 0.23 13.50 -15.38
N ASN A 103 -0.53 13.36 -14.29
CA ASN A 103 -0.07 12.64 -13.10
C ASN A 103 0.22 11.17 -13.43
N LEU A 104 -0.60 10.52 -14.25
CA LEU A 104 -0.35 9.15 -14.69
C LEU A 104 0.96 9.05 -15.47
N LYS A 105 1.22 9.95 -16.43
CA LYS A 105 2.50 10.01 -17.17
C LYS A 105 3.68 10.16 -16.19
N GLU A 106 3.59 11.08 -15.25
CA GLU A 106 4.63 11.32 -14.25
C GLU A 106 4.86 10.11 -13.33
N PHE A 107 3.80 9.43 -12.88
CA PHE A 107 3.92 8.24 -12.03
C PHE A 107 4.63 7.09 -12.73
N ILE A 108 4.38 6.90 -14.02
CA ILE A 108 5.04 5.87 -14.82
C ILE A 108 6.50 6.25 -15.09
N ASP A 109 6.77 7.51 -15.42
CA ASP A 109 8.11 7.98 -15.77
C ASP A 109 9.06 7.98 -14.56
N GLN A 110 8.56 8.38 -13.39
CA GLN A 110 9.36 8.55 -12.15
C GLN A 110 9.43 7.30 -11.27
N ASN A 111 8.90 6.15 -11.68
CA ASN A 111 8.94 4.94 -10.86
C ASN A 111 9.72 3.81 -11.55
N TYR A 112 10.73 3.26 -10.86
CA TYR A 112 11.64 2.26 -11.40
C TYR A 112 10.90 1.07 -12.05
N HIS A 113 9.95 0.46 -11.34
CA HIS A 113 9.23 -0.72 -11.82
C HIS A 113 8.24 -0.41 -12.93
N LEU A 114 7.68 0.81 -12.98
CA LEU A 114 6.72 1.22 -14.00
C LEU A 114 7.38 1.81 -15.25
N HIS A 115 8.61 2.33 -15.13
CA HIS A 115 9.34 3.00 -16.22
C HIS A 115 9.52 2.10 -17.44
N LYS A 116 9.62 0.77 -17.24
CA LYS A 116 9.66 -0.22 -18.33
C LYS A 116 8.44 -0.16 -19.27
N ARG A 117 7.31 0.39 -18.82
CA ARG A 117 6.07 0.56 -19.60
C ARG A 117 5.87 1.98 -20.13
N ARG A 118 6.86 2.86 -19.97
CA ARG A 118 6.79 4.27 -20.34
C ARG A 118 6.31 4.47 -21.78
N GLU A 119 6.93 3.79 -22.74
CA GLU A 119 6.57 3.88 -24.16
C GLU A 119 5.07 3.63 -24.37
N ILE A 120 4.58 2.50 -23.86
CA ILE A 120 3.17 2.08 -24.00
C ILE A 120 2.22 3.09 -23.32
N PHE A 121 2.56 3.57 -22.12
CA PHE A 121 1.71 4.55 -21.42
C PHE A 121 1.70 5.93 -22.08
N MET A 122 2.80 6.34 -22.71
CA MET A 122 2.84 7.58 -23.49
C MET A 122 1.96 7.46 -24.74
N ASP A 123 1.98 6.32 -25.41
CA ASP A 123 1.09 6.05 -26.56
C ASP A 123 -0.39 5.98 -26.13
N ILE A 124 -0.70 5.29 -25.03
CA ILE A 124 -2.05 5.24 -24.46
C ILE A 124 -2.54 6.65 -24.16
N ALA A 125 -1.69 7.49 -23.56
CA ALA A 125 -2.10 8.85 -23.25
C ALA A 125 -2.34 9.70 -24.50
N ARG A 126 -1.50 9.51 -25.54
CA ARG A 126 -1.71 10.16 -26.84
C ARG A 126 -3.02 9.73 -27.49
N LEU A 127 -3.36 8.44 -27.47
CA LEU A 127 -4.62 7.92 -28.00
C LEU A 127 -5.83 8.53 -27.29
N TYR A 128 -5.73 8.80 -25.99
CA TYR A 128 -6.77 9.49 -25.24
C TYR A 128 -6.90 10.96 -25.64
N GLU A 129 -5.78 11.68 -25.75
CA GLU A 129 -5.73 13.10 -26.16
C GLU A 129 -6.28 13.31 -27.59
N GLU A 130 -5.95 12.39 -28.51
CA GLU A 130 -6.42 12.39 -29.90
C GLU A 130 -7.84 11.83 -30.06
N LYS A 131 -8.50 11.43 -28.95
CA LYS A 131 -9.87 10.88 -28.90
C LYS A 131 -10.05 9.55 -29.67
N HIS A 132 -8.97 8.79 -29.82
CA HIS A 132 -8.99 7.43 -30.35
C HIS A 132 -9.43 6.42 -29.27
N TYR A 133 -10.65 6.62 -28.74
CA TYR A 133 -11.17 5.90 -27.56
C TYR A 133 -11.22 4.38 -27.72
N GLN A 134 -11.52 3.87 -28.92
CA GLN A 134 -11.58 2.42 -29.14
C GLN A 134 -10.21 1.75 -28.93
N SER A 135 -9.15 2.35 -29.48
CA SER A 135 -7.78 1.88 -29.35
C SER A 135 -7.26 2.09 -27.93
N PHE A 136 -7.58 3.24 -27.32
CA PHE A 136 -7.29 3.51 -25.91
C PHE A 136 -7.85 2.44 -25.00
N VAL A 137 -9.13 2.08 -25.18
CA VAL A 137 -9.80 1.12 -24.31
C VAL A 137 -9.21 -0.29 -24.47
N ALA A 138 -8.90 -0.70 -25.70
CA ALA A 138 -8.28 -2.00 -25.96
C ALA A 138 -6.89 -2.12 -25.33
N LEU A 139 -6.01 -1.13 -25.55
CA LEU A 139 -4.65 -1.14 -25.00
C LEU A 139 -4.65 -0.90 -23.48
N GLY A 140 -5.53 -0.03 -22.98
CA GLY A 140 -5.65 0.30 -21.57
C GLY A 140 -6.06 -0.89 -20.71
N LEU A 141 -7.04 -1.69 -21.14
CA LEU A 141 -7.43 -2.90 -20.40
C LEU A 141 -6.30 -3.94 -20.33
N LEU A 142 -5.50 -4.05 -21.39
CA LEU A 142 -4.35 -4.95 -21.43
C LEU A 142 -3.25 -4.46 -20.49
N GLN A 143 -2.98 -3.15 -20.46
CA GLN A 143 -2.02 -2.57 -19.51
C GLN A 143 -2.51 -2.60 -18.06
N LEU A 144 -3.82 -2.54 -17.81
CA LEU A 144 -4.38 -2.71 -16.47
C LEU A 144 -3.99 -4.07 -15.88
N GLU A 145 -4.11 -5.14 -16.66
CA GLU A 145 -3.63 -6.48 -16.27
C GLU A 145 -2.10 -6.50 -16.06
N GLY A 146 -1.36 -5.80 -16.92
CA GLY A 146 0.09 -5.64 -16.78
C GLY A 146 0.52 -4.94 -15.49
N LEU A 147 -0.22 -3.92 -15.04
CA LEU A 147 0.06 -3.23 -13.79
C LEU A 147 -0.20 -4.12 -12.57
N PHE A 148 -1.25 -4.95 -12.58
CA PHE A 148 -1.47 -5.94 -11.52
C PHE A 148 -0.37 -7.00 -11.47
N PHE A 149 0.14 -7.42 -12.63
CA PHE A 149 1.30 -8.29 -12.69
C PHE A 149 2.52 -7.62 -12.04
N ASP A 150 2.82 -6.37 -12.37
CA ASP A 150 3.94 -5.65 -11.77
C ASP A 150 3.81 -5.52 -10.24
N ILE A 151 2.60 -5.27 -9.72
CA ILE A 151 2.35 -5.26 -8.27
C ILE A 151 2.70 -6.61 -7.64
N CYS A 152 2.34 -7.71 -8.29
CA CYS A 152 2.67 -9.05 -7.81
C CYS A 152 4.17 -9.30 -7.85
N SER A 153 4.85 -8.92 -8.94
CA SER A 153 6.30 -9.06 -9.09
C SER A 153 7.07 -8.30 -8.02
N ILE A 154 6.66 -7.05 -7.72
CA ILE A 154 7.29 -6.21 -6.67
C ILE A 154 7.18 -6.87 -5.29
N ARG A 155 6.09 -7.60 -5.02
CA ARG A 155 5.81 -8.18 -3.71
C ARG A 155 6.37 -9.58 -3.49
N TYR A 156 6.37 -10.41 -4.53
CA TYR A 156 6.64 -11.84 -4.41
C TYR A 156 7.89 -12.29 -5.18
N ASP A 157 8.66 -11.36 -5.75
CA ASP A 157 10.00 -11.58 -6.32
C ASP A 157 10.04 -12.61 -7.48
N ASP A 158 9.01 -12.57 -8.35
CA ASP A 158 8.86 -13.28 -9.63
C ASP A 158 9.33 -14.76 -9.68
N LYS A 159 8.45 -15.70 -9.31
CA LYS A 159 8.53 -17.11 -9.78
C LYS A 159 7.21 -17.82 -10.06
N GLU A 160 6.05 -17.26 -9.72
CA GLU A 160 4.77 -17.93 -9.99
C GLU A 160 4.03 -17.27 -11.14
N ASN A 161 3.63 -18.07 -12.12
CA ASN A 161 2.57 -17.73 -13.08
C ASN A 161 1.34 -17.28 -12.27
N ALA A 162 1.20 -15.98 -12.03
CA ALA A 162 -0.05 -15.41 -11.54
C ALA A 162 -1.02 -15.52 -12.72
N GLY A 163 -1.96 -16.47 -12.67
CA GLY A 163 -2.74 -16.93 -13.80
C GLY A 163 -3.63 -15.85 -14.40
N SER A 164 -4.94 -15.91 -14.14
CA SER A 164 -5.88 -14.94 -14.72
C SER A 164 -5.76 -13.53 -14.10
N LEU A 165 -6.37 -12.52 -14.73
CA LEU A 165 -6.49 -11.16 -14.15
C LEU A 165 -7.06 -11.19 -12.73
N VAL A 166 -8.03 -12.06 -12.48
CA VAL A 166 -8.69 -12.22 -11.18
C VAL A 166 -7.70 -12.70 -10.12
N GLU A 167 -6.87 -13.70 -10.43
CA GLU A 167 -5.84 -14.20 -9.52
C GLU A 167 -4.76 -13.16 -9.24
N LYS A 168 -4.37 -12.38 -10.26
CA LYS A 168 -3.42 -11.27 -10.10
C LYS A 168 -3.99 -10.18 -9.19
N ALA A 169 -5.25 -9.78 -9.42
CA ALA A 169 -5.93 -8.80 -8.59
C ALA A 169 -6.08 -9.30 -7.14
N GLU A 170 -6.39 -10.58 -6.95
CA GLU A 170 -6.49 -11.20 -5.63
C GLU A 170 -5.15 -11.14 -4.88
N LYS A 171 -4.06 -11.65 -5.49
CA LYS A 171 -2.71 -11.64 -4.91
C LYS A 171 -2.20 -10.21 -4.64
N ALA A 172 -2.58 -9.26 -5.48
CA ALA A 172 -2.23 -7.84 -5.33
C ALA A 172 -3.00 -7.14 -4.19
N LEU A 173 -4.20 -7.60 -3.83
CA LEU A 173 -5.07 -6.88 -2.88
C LEU A 173 -5.19 -7.56 -1.50
N SER A 174 -4.98 -8.87 -1.41
CA SER A 174 -5.27 -9.68 -0.21
C SER A 174 -4.46 -9.32 1.05
N ASN A 175 -3.29 -8.70 0.92
CA ASN A 175 -2.33 -8.53 2.02
C ASN A 175 -2.25 -7.10 2.61
N LYS A 176 -3.09 -6.15 2.18
CA LYS A 176 -3.07 -4.76 2.70
C LYS A 176 -3.93 -4.57 3.95
N SER A 177 -5.22 -4.84 3.79
CA SER A 177 -6.20 -4.92 4.86
C SER A 177 -7.46 -5.56 4.28
N GLU A 178 -8.18 -6.32 5.11
CA GLU A 178 -9.41 -6.99 4.69
C GLU A 178 -10.44 -6.00 4.12
N ILE A 179 -10.51 -4.81 4.71
CA ILE A 179 -11.35 -3.69 4.23
C ILE A 179 -10.90 -3.20 2.84
N SER A 180 -9.60 -3.03 2.59
CA SER A 180 -9.11 -2.59 1.27
C SER A 180 -9.36 -3.65 0.21
N TYR A 181 -9.22 -4.92 0.58
CA TYR A 181 -9.54 -6.04 -0.29
C TYR A 181 -11.02 -6.02 -0.69
N MET A 182 -11.93 -5.98 0.30
CA MET A 182 -13.37 -5.90 0.06
C MET A 182 -13.78 -4.69 -0.79
N ARG A 183 -13.05 -3.58 -0.64
CA ARG A 183 -13.34 -2.32 -1.32
C ARG A 183 -12.94 -2.30 -2.80
N TYR A 184 -11.88 -3.01 -3.17
CA TYR A 184 -11.29 -2.90 -4.52
C TYR A 184 -11.43 -4.19 -5.33
N TYR A 185 -11.28 -5.36 -4.70
CA TYR A 185 -11.23 -6.64 -5.40
C TYR A 185 -12.50 -6.97 -6.20
N PRO A 186 -13.73 -6.80 -5.67
CA PRO A 186 -14.95 -7.18 -6.39
C PRO A 186 -15.05 -6.54 -7.78
N TYR A 187 -14.73 -5.25 -7.90
CA TYR A 187 -14.75 -4.54 -9.19
C TYR A 187 -13.77 -5.16 -10.21
N PHE A 188 -12.54 -5.44 -9.80
CA PHE A 188 -11.52 -6.02 -10.69
C PHE A 188 -11.73 -7.51 -10.96
N ALA A 189 -12.45 -8.21 -10.10
CA ALA A 189 -12.75 -9.64 -10.23
C ALA A 189 -13.98 -9.92 -11.09
N PHE A 190 -14.97 -9.02 -11.08
CA PHE A 190 -16.26 -9.25 -11.73
C PHE A 190 -16.52 -8.31 -12.92
N ASP A 191 -16.36 -6.99 -12.76
CA ASP A 191 -16.74 -6.03 -13.80
C ASP A 191 -15.69 -5.88 -14.91
N VAL A 192 -14.41 -5.74 -14.52
CA VAL A 192 -13.30 -5.54 -15.46
C VAL A 192 -13.09 -6.73 -16.40
N PRO A 193 -13.15 -8.00 -15.94
CA PRO A 193 -12.99 -9.15 -16.82
C PRO A 193 -14.06 -9.26 -17.90
N VAL A 194 -15.30 -8.81 -17.64
CA VAL A 194 -16.38 -8.78 -18.64
C VAL A 194 -15.99 -7.87 -19.80
N LYS A 195 -15.56 -6.63 -19.50
CA LYS A 195 -15.11 -5.66 -20.51
C LYS A 195 -13.87 -6.16 -21.27
N ARG A 196 -12.91 -6.77 -20.55
CA ARG A 196 -11.69 -7.33 -21.12
C ARG A 196 -11.99 -8.50 -22.07
N ASN A 197 -12.87 -9.41 -21.68
CA ASN A 197 -13.23 -10.58 -22.47
C ASN A 197 -14.01 -10.18 -23.73
N GLU A 198 -14.88 -9.15 -23.66
CA GLU A 198 -15.51 -8.60 -24.85
C GLU A 198 -14.45 -8.21 -25.89
N ILE A 199 -13.49 -7.35 -25.52
CA ILE A 199 -12.43 -6.92 -26.43
C ILE A 199 -11.57 -8.09 -26.91
N ALA A 200 -11.24 -9.04 -26.04
CA ALA A 200 -10.43 -10.20 -26.44
C ALA A 200 -11.13 -11.06 -27.51
N HIS A 201 -12.46 -11.12 -27.50
CA HIS A 201 -13.25 -11.92 -28.45
C HIS A 201 -13.67 -11.15 -29.71
N THR A 202 -14.02 -9.87 -29.59
CA THR A 202 -14.54 -9.07 -30.72
C THR A 202 -13.51 -8.10 -31.30
N GLY A 203 -12.44 -7.79 -30.58
CA GLY A 203 -11.44 -6.78 -30.93
C GLY A 203 -11.89 -5.32 -30.68
N PHE A 204 -13.15 -5.09 -30.29
CA PHE A 204 -13.72 -3.76 -30.05
C PHE A 204 -14.95 -3.80 -29.13
N ILE A 205 -15.27 -2.70 -28.45
CA ILE A 205 -16.46 -2.62 -27.58
C ILE A 205 -17.64 -2.11 -28.40
N LYS A 206 -18.80 -2.77 -28.28
CA LYS A 206 -20.03 -2.39 -29.02
C LYS A 206 -20.83 -1.26 -28.34
N ALA A 207 -20.20 -0.43 -27.53
CA ALA A 207 -20.87 0.60 -26.75
C ALA A 207 -21.04 1.92 -27.53
N ARG A 208 -22.19 2.57 -27.35
CA ARG A 208 -22.47 3.87 -27.97
C ARG A 208 -21.63 5.02 -27.38
N ASN A 209 -21.22 4.90 -26.12
CA ASN A 209 -20.51 5.95 -25.38
C ASN A 209 -19.06 5.55 -25.05
N LEU A 210 -18.22 5.42 -26.07
CA LEU A 210 -16.80 5.06 -25.91
C LEU A 210 -16.01 6.06 -25.06
N GLU A 211 -16.37 7.35 -25.11
CA GLU A 211 -15.75 8.40 -24.29
C GLU A 211 -15.96 8.15 -22.79
N GLN A 212 -17.16 7.75 -22.37
CA GLN A 212 -17.45 7.46 -20.96
C GLN A 212 -16.62 6.27 -20.47
N ILE A 213 -16.54 5.21 -21.27
CA ILE A 213 -15.73 4.02 -20.96
C ILE A 213 -14.24 4.37 -20.90
N ALA A 214 -13.76 5.23 -21.80
CA ALA A 214 -12.38 5.70 -21.78
C ALA A 214 -12.07 6.52 -20.52
N ASN A 215 -12.98 7.42 -20.10
CA ASN A 215 -12.83 8.20 -18.88
C ASN A 215 -12.75 7.30 -17.64
N GLU A 216 -13.63 6.29 -17.56
CA GLU A 216 -13.63 5.32 -16.47
C GLU A 216 -12.33 4.50 -16.44
N LEU A 217 -11.91 3.99 -17.59
CA LEU A 217 -10.68 3.20 -17.69
C LEU A 217 -9.43 4.03 -17.37
N LEU A 218 -9.41 5.33 -17.72
CA LEU A 218 -8.33 6.22 -17.34
C LEU A 218 -8.22 6.34 -15.81
N LEU A 219 -9.36 6.42 -15.11
CA LEU A 219 -9.39 6.44 -13.65
C LEU A 219 -8.94 5.10 -13.06
N ASP A 220 -9.33 3.98 -13.66
CA ASP A 220 -8.88 2.64 -13.25
C ASP A 220 -7.35 2.49 -13.41
N LEU A 221 -6.81 2.91 -14.55
CA LEU A 221 -5.37 2.92 -14.82
C LEU A 221 -4.62 3.80 -13.81
N ASN A 222 -5.14 4.99 -13.53
CA ASN A 222 -4.57 5.87 -12.51
C ASN A 222 -4.63 5.23 -11.11
N ALA A 223 -5.73 4.58 -10.76
CA ALA A 223 -5.88 3.91 -9.46
C ALA A 223 -4.84 2.79 -9.30
N VAL A 224 -4.73 1.88 -10.28
CA VAL A 224 -3.80 0.75 -10.20
C VAL A 224 -2.34 1.21 -10.32
N ALA A 225 -2.05 2.21 -11.16
CA ALA A 225 -0.70 2.79 -11.25
C ALA A 225 -0.27 3.44 -9.92
N ARG A 226 -1.17 4.15 -9.23
CA ARG A 226 -0.91 4.66 -7.88
C ARG A 226 -0.66 3.54 -6.87
N MET A 227 -1.44 2.46 -6.92
CA MET A 227 -1.22 1.30 -6.07
C MET A 227 0.16 0.68 -6.32
N ALA A 228 0.54 0.48 -7.57
CA ALA A 228 1.85 -0.04 -7.96
C ALA A 228 2.99 0.88 -7.50
N LYS A 229 2.83 2.19 -7.67
CA LYS A 229 3.78 3.18 -7.15
C LYS A 229 3.95 3.03 -5.64
N MET A 230 2.85 2.94 -4.88
CA MET A 230 2.90 2.79 -3.42
C MET A 230 3.60 1.51 -2.95
N GLU A 231 3.49 0.41 -3.70
CA GLU A 231 4.23 -0.81 -3.39
C GLU A 231 5.72 -0.68 -3.70
N SER A 232 6.02 -0.08 -4.85
CA SER A 232 7.37 0.13 -5.35
C SER A 232 8.17 1.06 -4.44
N ASP A 233 7.68 2.27 -4.18
CA ASP A 233 8.40 3.27 -3.39
C ASP A 233 8.19 3.11 -1.87
N GLY A 234 7.22 2.28 -1.44
CA GLY A 234 6.83 2.12 -0.04
C GLY A 234 8.00 1.72 0.88
N LYS A 235 8.88 0.85 0.37
CA LYS A 235 10.12 0.45 1.07
C LYS A 235 11.04 1.64 1.33
N PHE A 236 11.10 2.61 0.44
CA PHE A 236 11.96 3.80 0.56
C PHE A 236 11.35 4.91 1.42
N ARG A 237 10.01 5.01 1.49
CA ARG A 237 9.33 6.01 2.35
C ARG A 237 9.73 5.87 3.82
N ILE A 238 9.87 4.64 4.30
CA ILE A 238 10.28 4.36 5.68
C ILE A 238 11.71 4.85 5.93
N PHE A 239 12.63 4.64 4.98
CA PHE A 239 13.99 5.19 5.08
C PHE A 239 13.98 6.72 5.21
N ILE A 240 13.17 7.41 4.41
CA ILE A 240 13.05 8.88 4.48
C ILE A 240 12.47 9.31 5.83
N MET A 241 11.44 8.63 6.33
CA MET A 241 10.83 8.93 7.64
C MET A 241 11.84 8.76 8.77
N ILE A 242 12.57 7.64 8.79
CA ILE A 242 13.63 7.38 9.78
C ILE A 242 14.70 8.46 9.68
N TYR A 243 15.20 8.75 8.48
CA TYR A 243 16.25 9.75 8.29
C TYR A 243 15.85 11.14 8.78
N ASN A 244 14.63 11.59 8.45
CA ASN A 244 14.10 12.86 8.94
C ASN A 244 14.00 12.89 10.47
N ALA A 245 13.68 11.77 11.11
CA ALA A 245 13.69 11.66 12.56
C ALA A 245 15.11 11.68 13.14
N LEU A 246 16.12 11.13 12.45
CA LEU A 246 17.52 11.19 12.85
C LEU A 246 18.10 12.61 12.76
N LEU A 247 17.67 13.42 11.78
CA LEU A 247 18.07 14.83 11.66
C LEU A 247 17.70 15.69 12.87
N THR A 248 16.83 15.20 13.76
CA THR A 248 16.47 15.90 15.01
C THR A 248 17.49 15.70 16.14
N VAL A 249 18.49 14.83 15.93
CA VAL A 249 19.52 14.46 16.90
C VAL A 249 20.89 14.87 16.37
N ASP A 250 21.82 15.21 17.25
CA ASP A 250 23.21 15.48 16.86
C ASP A 250 23.90 14.17 16.42
N PHE A 251 24.33 14.12 15.16
CA PHE A 251 25.08 13.00 14.61
C PHE A 251 26.44 12.78 15.28
N SER A 252 26.94 13.76 16.04
CA SER A 252 28.16 13.62 16.83
C SER A 252 27.97 12.76 18.09
N ASP A 253 26.74 12.68 18.61
CA ASP A 253 26.40 11.77 19.72
C ASP A 253 26.02 10.40 19.16
N GLU A 254 27.05 9.56 19.01
CA GLU A 254 26.95 8.20 18.51
C GLU A 254 25.97 7.34 19.33
N LYS A 255 25.80 7.61 20.63
CA LYS A 255 24.87 6.86 21.47
C LYS A 255 23.43 7.29 21.22
N GLU A 256 23.18 8.59 21.21
CA GLU A 256 21.83 9.14 21.05
C GLU A 256 21.27 8.82 19.66
N ILE A 257 22.08 8.94 18.62
CA ILE A 257 21.64 8.65 17.25
C ILE A 257 21.31 7.17 17.04
N ASN A 258 22.10 6.24 17.59
CA ASN A 258 21.83 4.81 17.50
C ASN A 258 20.58 4.43 18.30
N ARG A 259 20.38 5.03 19.47
CA ARG A 259 19.15 4.86 20.25
C ARG A 259 17.92 5.36 19.50
N LYS A 260 18.01 6.52 18.85
CA LYS A 260 16.94 7.08 18.02
C LYS A 260 16.64 6.17 16.82
N LEU A 261 17.68 5.66 16.14
CA LEU A 261 17.52 4.72 15.04
C LEU A 261 16.75 3.45 15.47
N ILE A 262 17.14 2.83 16.59
CA ILE A 262 16.42 1.66 17.12
C ILE A 262 14.95 2.01 17.41
N PHE A 263 14.70 3.13 18.09
CA PHE A 263 13.34 3.57 18.40
C PHE A 263 12.48 3.73 17.14
N GLU A 264 13.02 4.35 16.10
CA GLU A 264 12.29 4.53 14.83
C GLU A 264 12.09 3.19 14.09
N LEU A 265 13.07 2.28 14.10
CA LEU A 265 12.91 0.94 13.52
C LEU A 265 11.82 0.13 14.23
N VAL A 266 11.73 0.22 15.56
CA VAL A 266 10.67 -0.42 16.34
C VAL A 266 9.31 0.24 16.08
N SER A 267 9.25 1.56 16.12
CA SER A 267 8.00 2.33 15.96
C SER A 267 7.37 2.14 14.58
N ASN A 268 8.20 2.04 13.54
CA ASN A 268 7.74 1.86 12.17
C ASN A 268 7.56 0.37 11.78
N ARG A 269 7.82 -0.59 12.68
CA ARG A 269 7.76 -2.04 12.37
C ARG A 269 6.44 -2.47 11.76
N ASN A 270 5.32 -1.96 12.26
CA ASN A 270 3.97 -2.35 11.82
C ASN A 270 3.60 -1.78 10.45
N ILE A 271 4.26 -0.72 10.00
CA ILE A 271 4.02 -0.08 8.70
C ILE A 271 5.07 -0.45 7.65
N SER A 272 6.22 -0.99 8.07
CA SER A 272 7.29 -1.44 7.18
C SER A 272 6.90 -2.72 6.42
N SER A 273 7.03 -2.68 5.09
CA SER A 273 6.93 -3.88 4.26
C SER A 273 8.10 -4.83 4.49
N ASN A 274 7.94 -6.11 4.13
CA ASN A 274 9.07 -7.07 4.15
C ASN A 274 10.25 -6.59 3.29
N SER A 275 9.95 -5.99 2.13
CA SER A 275 10.94 -5.44 1.21
C SER A 275 11.79 -4.32 1.82
N PHE A 276 11.27 -3.55 2.79
CA PHE A 276 12.10 -2.57 3.53
C PHE A 276 13.24 -3.27 4.29
N TRP A 277 12.94 -4.37 4.98
CA TRP A 277 13.93 -5.11 5.76
C TRP A 277 14.98 -5.78 4.86
N ASP A 278 14.58 -6.21 3.67
CA ASP A 278 15.49 -6.77 2.67
C ASP A 278 16.46 -5.71 2.12
N VAL A 279 15.95 -4.51 1.80
CA VAL A 279 16.78 -3.36 1.39
C VAL A 279 17.74 -2.96 2.52
N LEU A 280 17.26 -2.86 3.76
CA LEU A 280 18.10 -2.51 4.92
C LEU A 280 19.23 -3.53 5.13
N LYS A 281 18.93 -4.82 4.94
CA LYS A 281 19.89 -5.89 5.11
C LYS A 281 20.90 -5.93 3.97
N ASN A 282 20.47 -5.82 2.72
CA ASN A 282 21.36 -5.96 1.58
C ASN A 282 21.08 -4.90 0.49
N PRO A 283 21.44 -3.64 0.73
CA PRO A 283 21.14 -2.56 -0.23
C PRO A 283 21.81 -2.77 -1.58
N LYS A 284 22.90 -3.56 -1.64
CA LYS A 284 23.63 -3.87 -2.88
C LYS A 284 22.78 -4.67 -3.89
N GLN A 285 21.84 -5.49 -3.42
CA GLN A 285 20.92 -6.21 -4.32
C GLN A 285 19.94 -5.29 -5.03
N PHE A 286 19.64 -4.13 -4.44
CA PHE A 286 18.70 -3.14 -4.96
C PHE A 286 19.41 -1.94 -5.59
N LYS A 287 20.70 -2.07 -5.93
CA LYS A 287 21.54 -0.96 -6.40
C LYS A 287 20.93 -0.25 -7.60
N GLU A 288 20.50 -0.98 -8.62
CA GLU A 288 19.91 -0.40 -9.84
C GLU A 288 18.62 0.39 -9.53
N GLU A 289 17.78 -0.16 -8.64
CA GLU A 289 16.55 0.49 -8.22
C GLU A 289 16.83 1.76 -7.39
N ILE A 290 17.80 1.70 -6.47
CA ILE A 290 18.18 2.85 -5.65
C ILE A 290 18.78 3.96 -6.51
N GLU A 291 19.68 3.61 -7.44
CA GLU A 291 20.33 4.57 -8.35
C GLU A 291 19.35 5.24 -9.31
N PHE A 292 18.25 4.56 -9.68
CA PHE A 292 17.19 5.16 -10.50
C PHE A 292 16.58 6.42 -9.87
N TYR A 293 16.49 6.48 -8.53
CA TYR A 293 15.93 7.62 -7.80
C TYR A 293 16.95 8.70 -7.45
N LYS A 294 18.17 8.59 -7.98
CA LYS A 294 19.21 9.60 -7.78
C LYS A 294 18.77 10.91 -8.43
N GLN A 295 18.94 12.02 -7.70
CA GLN A 295 18.70 13.37 -8.23
C GLN A 295 20.05 14.02 -8.54
N ASP A 296 20.21 14.53 -9.75
CA ASP A 296 21.46 15.17 -10.19
C ASP A 296 21.60 16.62 -9.66
N ASP A 297 20.48 17.31 -9.41
CA ASP A 297 20.43 18.71 -8.93
C ASP A 297 19.84 18.82 -7.52
N ILE A 298 20.59 18.35 -6.51
CA ILE A 298 20.15 18.39 -5.11
C ILE A 298 20.29 19.82 -4.55
N GLN A 299 19.21 20.39 -4.02
CA GLN A 299 19.25 21.67 -3.32
C GLN A 299 20.10 21.58 -2.03
N GLU A 300 20.82 22.64 -1.70
CA GLU A 300 21.69 22.71 -0.53
C GLU A 300 20.90 22.37 0.75
N GLY A 301 21.28 21.28 1.44
CA GLY A 301 20.61 20.77 2.64
C GLY A 301 19.69 19.56 2.43
N TYR A 302 19.41 19.15 1.19
CA TYR A 302 18.69 17.90 0.90
C TYR A 302 19.68 16.75 0.64
N VAL A 303 19.25 15.53 0.92
CA VAL A 303 20.03 14.30 0.73
C VAL A 303 19.25 13.37 -0.20
N ASP A 304 19.93 12.83 -1.20
CA ASP A 304 19.30 11.92 -2.16
C ASP A 304 18.97 10.56 -1.53
N LEU A 305 18.00 9.86 -2.13
CA LEU A 305 17.57 8.55 -1.63
C LEU A 305 18.73 7.55 -1.51
N PRO A 306 19.67 7.45 -2.48
CA PRO A 306 20.86 6.60 -2.33
C PRO A 306 21.66 6.88 -1.06
N THR A 307 21.90 8.15 -0.73
CA THR A 307 22.66 8.51 0.48
C THR A 307 21.85 8.20 1.74
N VAL A 308 20.54 8.45 1.75
CA VAL A 308 19.68 8.09 2.89
C VAL A 308 19.72 6.58 3.18
N VAL A 309 19.51 5.75 2.15
CA VAL A 309 19.53 4.29 2.28
C VAL A 309 20.91 3.82 2.73
N LYS A 310 21.98 4.38 2.16
CA LYS A 310 23.35 4.03 2.54
C LYS A 310 23.64 4.39 4.00
N THR A 311 23.34 5.61 4.44
CA THR A 311 23.60 6.07 5.81
C THR A 311 22.91 5.17 6.82
N ILE A 312 21.60 4.92 6.66
CA ILE A 312 20.84 4.09 7.60
C ILE A 312 21.34 2.65 7.57
N SER A 313 21.60 2.09 6.39
CA SER A 313 22.06 0.71 6.27
C SER A 313 23.45 0.55 6.90
N ASP A 314 24.39 1.45 6.61
CA ASP A 314 25.76 1.42 7.14
C ASP A 314 25.74 1.48 8.69
N MET A 315 24.89 2.31 9.30
CA MET A 315 24.74 2.37 10.76
C MET A 315 24.37 1.01 11.38
N VAL A 316 23.47 0.24 10.75
CA VAL A 316 23.06 -1.09 11.25
C VAL A 316 24.21 -2.10 11.24
N TYR A 317 25.22 -1.90 10.39
CA TYR A 317 26.42 -2.74 10.35
C TYR A 317 27.49 -2.35 11.37
N GLN A 318 27.38 -1.18 12.01
CA GLN A 318 28.37 -0.67 12.94
C GLN A 318 28.17 -1.22 14.37
N LEU A 319 29.28 -1.36 15.11
CA LEU A 319 29.28 -1.84 16.50
C LEU A 319 28.41 -1.03 17.48
N PRO A 320 28.39 0.33 17.44
CA PRO A 320 27.59 1.14 18.35
C PRO A 320 26.10 0.81 18.30
N PHE A 321 25.56 0.52 17.11
CA PHE A 321 24.17 0.10 16.95
C PHE A 321 23.87 -1.17 17.76
N TRP A 322 24.72 -2.19 17.67
CA TRP A 322 24.53 -3.46 18.38
C TRP A 322 24.79 -3.34 19.88
N CYS A 323 25.67 -2.43 20.31
CA CYS A 323 25.82 -2.07 21.72
C CYS A 323 24.53 -1.46 22.27
N GLU A 324 23.89 -0.54 21.53
CA GLU A 324 22.62 0.05 21.95
C GLU A 324 21.44 -0.93 21.89
N MET A 325 21.46 -1.92 20.99
CA MET A 325 20.48 -3.02 20.98
C MET A 325 20.56 -3.86 22.27
N VAL A 326 21.77 -4.15 22.76
CA VAL A 326 21.98 -4.83 24.06
C VAL A 326 21.56 -3.92 25.23
N ASN A 327 21.86 -2.62 25.17
CA ASN A 327 21.38 -1.67 26.20
C ASN A 327 19.84 -1.61 26.24
N THR A 328 19.20 -1.64 25.08
CA THR A 328 17.74 -1.66 24.95
C THR A 328 17.16 -2.94 25.54
N LEU A 329 17.77 -4.10 25.26
CA LEU A 329 17.39 -5.37 25.88
C LEU A 329 17.42 -5.30 27.41
N ASN A 330 18.50 -4.76 27.98
CA ASN A 330 18.66 -4.63 29.43
C ASN A 330 17.69 -3.62 30.06
N THR A 331 17.26 -2.61 29.28
CA THR A 331 16.36 -1.55 29.76
C THR A 331 14.89 -1.95 29.70
N TYR A 332 14.51 -2.76 28.70
CA TYR A 332 13.13 -3.13 28.42
C TYR A 332 12.91 -4.65 28.45
N ASP A 333 13.61 -5.35 29.35
CA ASP A 333 13.62 -6.82 29.48
C ASP A 333 12.23 -7.47 29.52
N LYS A 334 11.21 -6.76 30.01
CA LYS A 334 9.81 -7.23 30.12
C LYS A 334 8.89 -6.84 28.96
N ASN A 335 9.39 -6.18 27.91
CA ASN A 335 8.56 -5.79 26.78
C ASN A 335 8.65 -6.83 25.65
N ASP A 336 7.61 -7.65 25.52
CA ASP A 336 7.54 -8.73 24.52
C ASP A 336 7.69 -8.22 23.08
N GLU A 337 7.13 -7.06 22.73
CA GLU A 337 7.20 -6.52 21.37
C GLU A 337 8.63 -6.10 20.99
N VAL A 338 9.31 -5.43 21.92
CA VAL A 338 10.71 -5.03 21.77
C VAL A 338 11.60 -6.26 21.72
N ASN A 339 11.41 -7.23 22.61
CA ASN A 339 12.17 -8.47 22.63
C ASN A 339 12.02 -9.27 21.31
N GLN A 340 10.79 -9.37 20.77
CA GLN A 340 10.58 -10.02 19.46
C GLN A 340 11.29 -9.28 18.33
N PHE A 341 11.29 -7.94 18.34
CA PHE A 341 12.03 -7.15 17.36
C PHE A 341 13.54 -7.41 17.46
N LEU A 342 14.11 -7.32 18.66
CA LEU A 342 15.55 -7.54 18.92
C LEU A 342 15.97 -8.95 18.46
N LEU A 343 15.16 -9.96 18.79
CA LEU A 343 15.37 -11.35 18.39
C LEU A 343 15.37 -11.52 16.86
N ASN A 344 14.41 -10.90 16.16
CA ASN A 344 14.31 -10.96 14.70
C ASN A 344 15.52 -10.30 14.03
N MET A 345 15.92 -9.11 14.50
CA MET A 345 17.13 -8.44 14.01
C MET A 345 18.38 -9.29 14.22
N ALA A 346 18.59 -9.83 15.43
CA ALA A 346 19.76 -10.65 15.71
C ALA A 346 19.81 -11.92 14.84
N LYS A 347 18.68 -12.61 14.65
CA LYS A 347 18.59 -13.81 13.77
C LYS A 347 18.93 -13.47 12.31
N ASN A 348 18.48 -12.31 11.82
CA ASN A 348 18.66 -11.93 10.42
C ASN A 348 20.08 -11.48 10.09
N TYR A 349 20.79 -10.88 11.06
CA TYR A 349 22.11 -10.26 10.82
C TYR A 349 23.31 -11.07 11.35
N VAL A 350 23.12 -12.02 12.28
CA VAL A 350 24.23 -12.82 12.87
C VAL A 350 25.12 -13.55 11.84
N LYS A 351 24.58 -13.85 10.65
CA LYS A 351 25.31 -14.52 9.56
C LYS A 351 26.12 -13.57 8.67
N VAL A 352 25.80 -12.27 8.69
CA VAL A 352 26.33 -11.27 7.76
C VAL A 352 27.29 -10.29 8.46
N LEU A 353 27.19 -10.15 9.78
CA LEU A 353 28.02 -9.25 10.57
C LEU A 353 29.42 -9.78 10.88
N ASP A 354 30.35 -8.84 11.01
CA ASP A 354 31.72 -9.07 11.46
C ASP A 354 31.81 -9.42 12.95
N LYS A 355 32.99 -9.87 13.38
CA LYS A 355 33.22 -10.57 14.65
C LYS A 355 32.67 -9.86 15.88
N ASP A 356 32.92 -8.56 16.05
CA ASP A 356 32.51 -7.82 17.26
C ASP A 356 30.99 -7.57 17.30
N CYS A 357 30.39 -7.13 16.19
CA CYS A 357 28.93 -6.97 16.05
C CYS A 357 28.21 -8.33 16.22
N LYS A 358 28.80 -9.41 15.70
CA LYS A 358 28.28 -10.77 15.82
C LYS A 358 28.26 -11.25 17.27
N ASN A 359 29.28 -10.92 18.07
CA ASN A 359 29.29 -11.25 19.49
C ASN A 359 28.11 -10.59 20.22
N LYS A 360 27.80 -9.33 19.91
CA LYS A 360 26.64 -8.61 20.45
C LYS A 360 25.31 -9.20 19.99
N CYS A 361 25.20 -9.68 18.75
CA CYS A 361 24.03 -10.45 18.31
C CYS A 361 23.86 -11.75 19.10
N ILE A 362 24.95 -12.48 19.36
CA ILE A 362 24.92 -13.74 20.12
C ILE A 362 24.48 -13.49 21.57
N GLU A 363 24.89 -12.37 22.17
CA GLU A 363 24.45 -11.93 23.50
C GLU A 363 22.92 -11.79 23.53
N ILE A 364 22.33 -11.07 22.57
CA ILE A 364 20.87 -10.92 22.44
C ILE A 364 20.17 -12.27 22.23
N LEU A 365 20.70 -13.11 21.32
CA LEU A 365 20.13 -14.42 21.02
C LEU A 365 20.16 -15.38 22.22
N THR A 366 21.14 -15.22 23.11
CA THR A 366 21.28 -16.08 24.30
C THR A 366 20.35 -15.62 25.41
N ALA A 367 20.14 -14.31 25.55
CA ALA A 367 19.26 -13.74 26.56
C ALA A 367 17.76 -13.90 26.23
N LEU A 368 17.39 -13.97 24.95
CA LEU A 368 16.00 -14.06 24.47
C LEU A 368 15.58 -15.44 23.93
N LYS A 369 16.43 -16.46 24.13
CA LYS A 369 16.11 -17.87 23.84
C LYS A 369 15.37 -18.50 25.01
#